data_AF-A0A6A2WRQ7-F1
#
_entry.id   AF-A0A6A2WRQ7-F1
#
_cell.length_a   1.000
_cell.length_b   1.000
_cell.length_c   1.000
_cell.angle_alpha   90.00
_cell.angle_beta   90.00
_cell.angle_gamma   90.00
#
_symmetry.space_group_name_H-M   'P 1'
#
loop_
_entity.id
_entity.type
_entity.pdbx_description
1 polymer ?
#
loop_
_entity_poly.entity_id
_entity_poly.type
_entity_poly.pdbx_seq_one_letter_code
_entity_poly.pdbx_strand_id
1 'polypeptide(L)'
;MKQRPDGDIEIDEKFWKEDFHIPTCQKCNGILKPDVVFFGDNVPKERADKAMEVARECDAFLALGSSLMTMSAFRLVRAAHEAGASTAIVNVGKTRADDFVSLKINARLGEILPRMLNIGSLSIPALR
;
A
#
# COMPACT_ATOMS: atom_id res chain seq x y z
N MET A 1 -2.12 6.11 -24.20
CA MET A 1 -1.27 6.39 -23.02
C MET A 1 -1.73 5.52 -21.86
N LYS A 2 -0.83 4.77 -21.22
CA LYS A 2 -1.15 4.00 -20.01
C LYS A 2 -0.80 4.85 -18.80
N GLN A 3 -1.79 5.30 -18.05
CA GLN A 3 -1.59 6.04 -16.81
C GLN A 3 -1.00 5.12 -15.74
N ARG A 4 -0.03 5.63 -14.98
CA ARG A 4 0.59 4.95 -13.83
C ARG A 4 -0.24 5.17 -12.56
N PRO A 5 -0.04 4.36 -11.50
CA PRO A 5 -0.86 4.43 -10.28
C PRO A 5 -0.81 5.78 -9.52
N ASP A 6 0.25 6.55 -9.69
CA ASP A 6 0.45 7.91 -9.15
C ASP A 6 -0.19 9.01 -9.99
N GLY A 7 -0.78 8.64 -11.13
CA GLY A 7 -1.37 9.56 -12.09
C GLY A 7 -0.42 9.98 -13.21
N ASP A 8 0.84 9.52 -13.19
CA ASP A 8 1.83 9.86 -14.21
C ASP A 8 1.43 9.31 -15.57
N ILE A 9 1.73 10.09 -16.60
CA ILE A 9 1.58 9.73 -17.99
C ILE A 9 2.86 10.10 -18.73
N GLU A 10 3.29 9.22 -19.63
CA GLU A 10 4.43 9.47 -20.51
C GLU A 10 4.07 10.55 -21.54
N ILE A 11 4.82 11.66 -21.53
CA ILE A 11 4.65 12.81 -22.43
C ILE A 11 5.90 13.02 -23.28
N ASP A 12 5.76 13.69 -24.43
CA ASP A 12 6.87 14.00 -25.33
C ASP A 12 7.93 14.88 -24.62
N GLU A 13 9.21 14.56 -24.83
CA GLU A 13 10.31 15.27 -24.21
C GLU A 13 10.37 16.76 -24.60
N LYS A 14 10.00 17.07 -25.84
CA LYS A 14 9.96 18.44 -26.35
C LYS A 14 8.90 19.27 -25.63
N PHE A 15 7.73 18.67 -25.38
CA PHE A 15 6.63 19.36 -24.71
C PHE A 15 7.02 19.86 -23.31
N TRP A 16 7.69 19.05 -22.48
CA TRP A 16 8.05 19.50 -21.14
C TRP A 16 9.24 20.45 -21.11
N LYS A 17 10.13 20.42 -22.12
CA LYS A 17 11.28 21.33 -22.20
C LYS A 17 10.91 22.72 -22.73
N GLU A 18 10.01 22.78 -23.70
CA GLU A 18 9.75 24.00 -24.47
C GLU A 18 8.47 24.72 -24.00
N ASP A 19 7.42 23.98 -23.65
CA ASP A 19 6.09 24.56 -23.43
C ASP A 19 5.61 24.51 -21.96
N PHE A 20 6.18 23.62 -21.14
CA PHE A 20 5.72 23.42 -19.77
C PHE A 20 6.46 24.29 -18.74
N HIS A 21 5.70 25.14 -18.04
CA HIS A 21 6.24 26.01 -17.00
C HIS A 21 5.86 25.49 -15.61
N ILE A 22 6.86 25.08 -14.82
CA ILE A 22 6.65 24.63 -13.44
C ILE A 22 6.43 25.86 -12.55
N PRO A 23 5.28 25.98 -11.86
CA PRO A 23 5.01 27.11 -10.98
C PRO A 23 5.94 27.08 -9.76
N THR A 24 6.31 28.27 -9.27
CA THR A 24 7.04 28.45 -8.02
C THR A 24 6.09 28.77 -6.86
N CYS A 25 6.56 28.59 -5.63
CA CYS A 25 5.78 28.96 -4.45
C CYS A 25 5.54 30.48 -4.40
N GLN A 26 4.27 30.90 -4.38
CA GLN A 26 3.90 32.33 -4.33
C GLN A 26 4.34 33.06 -3.04
N LYS A 27 4.79 32.35 -2.00
CA LYS A 27 5.26 32.93 -0.74
C LYS A 27 6.77 33.09 -0.65
N CYS A 28 7.54 32.21 -1.30
CA CYS A 28 9.00 32.14 -1.13
C CYS A 28 9.78 31.85 -2.43
N ASN A 29 9.11 31.75 -3.57
CA ASN A 29 9.66 31.37 -4.87
C ASN A 29 10.40 30.01 -4.89
N GLY A 30 10.22 29.17 -3.87
CA GLY A 30 10.80 27.83 -3.82
C GLY A 30 10.14 26.82 -4.77
N ILE A 31 10.81 25.67 -4.92
CA ILE A 31 10.33 24.53 -5.72
C ILE A 31 9.12 23.89 -5.05
N LEU A 32 8.07 23.64 -5.83
CA LEU A 32 6.90 22.90 -5.39
C LEU A 32 7.12 21.39 -5.63
N LYS A 33 6.79 20.57 -4.63
CA LYS A 33 6.78 19.11 -4.73
C LYS A 33 5.41 18.61 -4.30
N PRO A 34 4.82 17.61 -4.99
CA PRO A 34 3.65 16.92 -4.49
C PRO A 34 3.89 16.36 -3.07
N ASP A 35 2.88 16.42 -2.22
CA ASP A 35 2.93 15.87 -0.85
C ASP A 35 2.75 14.34 -0.87
N VAL A 36 3.71 13.67 -1.51
CA VAL A 36 3.82 12.21 -1.61
C VAL A 36 5.25 11.78 -1.30
N VAL A 37 5.40 10.52 -0.88
CA VAL A 37 6.71 9.91 -0.62
C VAL A 37 7.17 9.23 -1.92
N PHE A 38 8.23 9.76 -2.53
CA PHE A 38 8.86 9.13 -3.69
C PHE A 38 9.74 7.95 -3.28
N PHE A 39 10.11 7.11 -4.25
CA PHE A 39 11.16 6.11 -4.02
C PHE A 39 12.47 6.79 -3.61
N GLY A 40 13.07 6.33 -2.50
CA GLY A 40 14.26 6.93 -1.90
C GLY A 40 13.96 7.99 -0.83
N ASP A 41 12.70 8.43 -0.70
CA ASP A 41 12.27 9.36 0.35
C ASP A 41 11.83 8.61 1.62
N ASN A 42 11.76 9.35 2.74
CA ASN A 42 11.32 8.82 4.02
C ASN A 42 9.85 9.17 4.29
N VAL A 43 9.08 8.19 4.74
CA VAL A 43 7.78 8.47 5.36
C VAL A 43 8.02 9.35 6.60
N PRO A 44 7.22 10.41 6.83
CA PRO A 44 7.35 11.24 8.02
C PRO A 44 7.42 10.40 9.30
N LYS A 45 8.46 10.63 10.12
CA LYS A 45 8.80 9.78 11.26
C LYS A 45 7.62 9.52 12.19
N GLU A 46 6.90 10.57 12.57
CA GLU A 46 5.74 10.45 13.46
C GLU A 46 4.65 9.53 12.88
N ARG A 47 4.37 9.61 11.57
CA ARG A 47 3.40 8.73 10.90
C ARG A 47 3.91 7.29 10.84
N ALA A 48 5.19 7.12 10.54
CA ALA A 48 5.87 5.83 10.47
C ALA A 48 5.87 5.10 11.82
N ASP A 49 6.11 5.84 12.91
CA ASP A 49 6.14 5.33 14.28
C ASP A 49 4.74 4.92 14.75
N LYS A 50 3.72 5.80 14.55
CA LYS A 50 2.32 5.50 14.89
C LYS A 50 1.80 4.26 14.17
N ALA A 51 2.08 4.13 12.86
CA ALA A 51 1.66 2.94 12.10
C ALA A 51 2.32 1.65 12.63
N MET A 52 3.58 1.74 13.07
CA MET A 52 4.31 0.60 13.62
C MET A 52 3.83 0.21 15.03
N GLU A 53 3.44 1.19 15.85
CA GLU A 53 2.81 0.95 17.15
C GLU A 53 1.48 0.22 16.99
N VAL A 54 0.56 0.75 16.18
CA VAL A 54 -0.73 0.12 15.90
C VAL A 54 -0.58 -1.29 15.31
N ALA A 55 0.41 -1.49 14.42
CA ALA A 55 0.66 -2.81 13.85
C ALA A 55 1.14 -3.83 14.91
N ARG A 56 1.88 -3.41 15.94
CA ARG A 56 2.35 -4.31 17.00
C ARG A 56 1.28 -4.61 18.05
N GLU A 57 0.32 -3.72 18.23
CA GLU A 57 -0.71 -3.85 19.26
C GLU A 57 -2.02 -4.47 18.74
N CYS A 58 -2.15 -4.69 17.43
CA CYS A 58 -3.38 -5.22 16.87
C CYS A 58 -3.56 -6.72 17.16
N ASP A 59 -4.79 -7.14 17.43
CA ASP A 59 -5.13 -8.57 17.53
C ASP A 59 -5.18 -9.25 16.15
N ALA A 60 -5.41 -8.47 15.09
CA ALA A 60 -5.47 -8.94 13.71
C ALA A 60 -4.99 -7.90 12.70
N PHE A 61 -4.31 -8.36 11.64
CA PHE A 61 -3.81 -7.55 10.53
C PHE A 61 -4.30 -8.12 9.19
N LEU A 62 -4.99 -7.30 8.40
CA LEU A 62 -5.53 -7.68 7.08
C LEU A 62 -4.92 -6.81 5.97
N ALA A 63 -4.10 -7.40 5.12
CA ALA A 63 -3.56 -6.73 3.94
C ALA A 63 -4.50 -6.88 2.75
N LEU A 64 -4.96 -5.76 2.18
CA LEU A 64 -5.94 -5.73 1.09
C LEU A 64 -5.31 -5.10 -0.17
N GLY A 65 -5.28 -5.84 -1.28
CA GLY A 65 -4.87 -5.31 -2.59
C GLY A 65 -3.42 -4.83 -2.66
N SER A 66 -2.53 -5.36 -1.82
CA SER A 66 -1.11 -5.02 -1.79
C SER A 66 -0.25 -6.25 -2.04
N SER A 67 0.76 -6.10 -2.90
CA SER A 67 1.81 -7.12 -3.07
C SER A 67 2.79 -7.16 -1.90
N LEU A 68 2.76 -6.16 -1.02
CA LEU A 68 3.66 -6.00 0.12
C LEU A 68 5.15 -6.02 -0.27
N MET A 69 5.48 -5.67 -1.52
CA MET A 69 6.87 -5.67 -1.99
C MET A 69 7.67 -4.51 -1.40
N THR A 70 7.04 -3.36 -1.20
CA THR A 70 7.66 -2.18 -0.59
C THR A 70 7.87 -2.38 0.90
N MET A 71 9.05 -1.98 1.40
CA MET A 71 9.41 -2.19 2.81
C MET A 71 8.51 -1.42 3.77
N SER A 72 7.97 -0.27 3.35
CA SER A 72 7.06 0.56 4.14
C SER A 72 5.79 -0.19 4.56
N ALA A 73 5.21 -0.99 3.66
CA ALA A 73 4.05 -1.82 3.96
C ALA A 73 4.45 -3.18 4.57
N PHE A 74 5.48 -3.84 4.03
CA PHE A 74 5.91 -5.16 4.49
C PHE A 74 6.28 -5.19 5.97
N ARG A 75 6.96 -4.16 6.47
CA ARG A 75 7.38 -4.11 7.88
C ARG A 75 6.21 -4.09 8.85
N LEU A 76 5.04 -3.60 8.43
CA LEU A 76 3.84 -3.50 9.29
C LEU A 76 3.21 -4.88 9.49
N VAL A 77 2.96 -5.61 8.40
CA VAL A 77 2.41 -6.98 8.51
C VAL A 77 3.38 -7.93 9.21
N ARG A 78 4.69 -7.75 9.00
CA ARG A 78 5.71 -8.53 9.70
C ARG A 78 5.69 -8.25 11.20
N ALA A 79 5.65 -6.97 11.60
CA ALA A 79 5.61 -6.59 13.00
C ALA A 79 4.34 -7.11 13.71
N ALA A 80 3.19 -7.07 13.04
CA ALA A 80 1.95 -7.65 13.55
C ALA A 80 2.05 -9.17 13.75
N HIS A 81 2.60 -9.89 12.75
CA HIS A 81 2.83 -11.33 12.84
C HIS A 81 3.78 -11.68 14.00
N GLU A 82 4.91 -10.96 14.12
CA GLU A 82 5.90 -11.16 15.19
C GLU A 82 5.32 -10.86 16.58
N ALA A 83 4.34 -9.96 16.68
CA ALA A 83 3.61 -9.66 17.92
C ALA A 83 2.50 -10.70 18.24
N GLY A 84 2.26 -11.67 17.37
CA GLY A 84 1.26 -12.73 17.56
C GLY A 84 -0.14 -12.40 17.01
N ALA A 85 -0.28 -11.33 16.23
CA ALA A 85 -1.56 -10.99 15.61
C ALA A 85 -1.99 -12.02 14.56
N SER A 86 -3.30 -12.25 14.45
CA SER A 86 -3.87 -13.02 13.35
C SER A 86 -3.67 -12.28 12.03
N THR A 87 -2.94 -12.86 11.08
CA THR A 87 -2.59 -12.18 9.81
C THR A 87 -3.30 -12.81 8.62
N ALA A 88 -3.82 -11.97 7.72
CA ALA A 88 -4.47 -12.41 6.50
C ALA A 88 -4.21 -11.47 5.33
N ILE A 89 -4.28 -12.01 4.11
CA ILE A 89 -4.09 -11.27 2.85
C ILE A 89 -5.26 -11.52 1.90
N VAL A 90 -5.77 -10.47 1.26
CA VAL A 90 -6.64 -10.56 0.08
C VAL A 90 -5.94 -9.83 -1.07
N ASN A 91 -5.30 -10.59 -1.97
CA ASN A 91 -4.57 -10.01 -3.09
C ASN A 91 -4.43 -11.01 -4.24
N VAL A 92 -4.51 -10.54 -5.48
CA VAL A 92 -4.22 -11.35 -6.66
C VAL A 92 -2.71 -11.44 -6.88
N GLY A 93 -2.20 -12.66 -7.01
CA GLY A 93 -0.79 -12.93 -7.28
C GLY A 93 0.09 -13.00 -6.03
N LYS A 94 1.42 -13.13 -6.24
CA LYS A 94 2.41 -13.33 -5.17
C LYS A 94 2.50 -12.09 -4.27
N THR A 95 2.63 -12.31 -2.96
CA THR A 95 3.02 -11.25 -2.02
C THR A 95 4.35 -11.57 -1.36
N ARG A 96 5.01 -10.54 -0.84
CA ARG A 96 6.26 -10.71 -0.08
C ARG A 96 6.06 -11.42 1.26
N ALA A 97 4.83 -11.49 1.77
CA ALA A 97 4.51 -12.07 3.07
C ALA A 97 3.89 -13.47 2.99
N ASP A 98 3.86 -14.06 1.78
CA ASP A 98 3.28 -15.39 1.54
C ASP A 98 3.92 -16.51 2.40
N ASP A 99 5.17 -16.33 2.82
CA ASP A 99 5.92 -17.35 3.57
C ASP A 99 5.53 -17.44 5.07
N PHE A 100 4.88 -16.41 5.63
CA PHE A 100 4.54 -16.36 7.06
C PHE A 100 3.09 -15.95 7.36
N VAL A 101 2.35 -15.41 6.39
CA VAL A 101 0.92 -15.14 6.56
C VAL A 101 0.12 -16.40 6.21
N SER A 102 -0.57 -16.95 7.20
CA SER A 102 -1.24 -18.26 7.11
C SER A 102 -2.51 -18.25 6.27
N LEU A 103 -3.21 -17.10 6.18
CA LEU A 103 -4.45 -16.99 5.43
C LEU A 103 -4.29 -16.05 4.22
N LYS A 104 -4.39 -16.60 3.02
CA LYS A 104 -4.39 -15.81 1.79
C LYS A 104 -5.57 -16.16 0.89
N ILE A 105 -6.36 -15.14 0.56
CA ILE A 105 -7.43 -15.20 -0.43
C ILE A 105 -6.89 -14.61 -1.73
N ASN A 106 -6.61 -15.48 -2.71
CA ASN A 106 -6.17 -15.07 -4.03
C ASN A 106 -7.38 -14.73 -4.91
N ALA A 107 -7.90 -13.51 -4.77
CA ALA A 107 -9.08 -13.04 -5.48
C ALA A 107 -9.08 -11.52 -5.63
N ARG A 108 -9.94 -11.02 -6.53
CA ARG A 108 -10.11 -9.57 -6.74
C ARG A 108 -10.79 -8.96 -5.52
N LEU A 109 -10.11 -8.00 -4.87
CA LEU A 109 -10.59 -7.36 -3.65
C LEU A 109 -11.99 -6.73 -3.82
N GLY A 110 -12.21 -6.04 -4.95
CA GLY A 110 -13.50 -5.41 -5.27
C GLY A 110 -14.66 -6.39 -5.46
N GLU A 111 -14.40 -7.69 -5.61
CA GLU A 111 -15.44 -8.72 -5.68
C GLU A 111 -15.66 -9.40 -4.33
N ILE A 112 -14.60 -9.67 -3.58
CA ILE A 112 -14.68 -10.40 -2.30
C ILE A 112 -15.19 -9.53 -1.17
N LEU A 113 -14.70 -8.29 -1.05
CA LEU A 113 -15.05 -7.46 0.11
C LEU A 113 -16.56 -7.13 0.16
N PRO A 114 -17.24 -6.77 -0.96
CA PRO A 114 -18.70 -6.58 -0.94
C PRO A 114 -19.47 -7.86 -0.63
N ARG A 115 -18.99 -9.02 -1.11
CA ARG A 115 -19.62 -10.31 -0.80
C ARG A 115 -19.56 -10.59 0.70
N MET A 116 -18.40 -10.37 1.33
CA MET A 116 -18.24 -10.54 2.79
C MET A 116 -19.19 -9.65 3.58
N LEU A 117 -19.37 -8.40 3.16
CA LEU A 117 -20.30 -7.47 3.82
C LEU A 117 -21.77 -7.94 3.73
N ASN A 118 -22.16 -8.57 2.61
CA ASN A 118 -23.53 -9.06 2.42
C ASN A 118 -23.83 -10.35 3.20
N ILE A 119 -22.85 -11.26 3.29
CA ILE A 119 -23.03 -12.58 3.92
C ILE A 119 -22.61 -12.61 5.40
N GLY A 120 -21.93 -11.57 5.88
CA GLY A 120 -21.47 -11.43 7.26
C GLY A 120 -20.17 -12.18 7.58
N SER A 121 -19.96 -13.37 7.02
CA SER A 121 -18.72 -14.13 7.20
C SER A 121 -18.36 -15.00 6.00
N LEU A 122 -17.06 -15.18 5.76
CA LEU A 122 -16.55 -16.10 4.75
C LEU A 122 -15.79 -17.22 5.47
N SER A 123 -16.40 -18.40 5.55
CA SER A 123 -15.72 -19.58 6.09
C SER A 123 -14.78 -20.15 5.04
N ILE A 124 -13.48 -20.17 5.33
CA ILE A 124 -12.51 -20.90 4.52
C ILE A 124 -12.38 -22.30 5.11
N PRO A 125 -12.64 -23.37 4.34
CA PRO A 125 -12.41 -24.73 4.81
C PRO A 125 -10.96 -24.84 5.28
N ALA A 126 -10.74 -25.40 6.47
CA ALA A 126 -9.39 -25.61 6.97
C ALA A 126 -8.57 -26.39 5.93
N LEU A 127 -7.48 -25.79 5.47
CA LEU A 127 -6.46 -26.51 4.70
C LEU A 127 -5.83 -27.51 5.67
N ARG A 128 -6.12 -28.79 5.47
CA ARG A 128 -5.39 -29.89 6.11
C ARG A 128 -3.97 -29.95 5.56
#